data_AF-A0A2D6CRN7-F1
#
_entry.id   AF-A0A2D6CRN7-F1
#
_cell.length_a   1.000
_cell.length_b   1.000
_cell.length_c   1.000
_cell.angle_alpha   90.00
_cell.angle_beta   90.00
_cell.angle_gamma   90.00
#
_symmetry.space_group_name_H-M   'P 1'
#
loop_
_entity.id
_entity.type
_entity.pdbx_description
1 polymer ?
#
loop_
_entity_poly.entity_id
_entity_poly.type
_entity_poly.pdbx_seq_one_letter_code
_entity_poly.pdbx_strand_id
1 'polypeptide(L)' 'DPGSVKDFEAFANQTGNELVESSEQGGEFFFLLKKLA' A
#
# COMPACT_ATOMS: atom_id res chain seq x y z
N ASP A 1 -7.34 6.70 6.27
CA ASP A 1 -7.12 6.50 7.71
C ASP A 1 -5.70 6.05 7.99
N PRO A 2 -5.15 6.29 9.18
CA PRO A 2 -3.83 5.75 9.56
C PRO A 2 -3.76 4.22 9.51
N GLY A 3 -4.90 3.51 9.55
CA GLY A 3 -4.98 2.07 9.32
C GLY A 3 -4.71 1.64 7.88
N SER A 4 -5.00 2.51 6.90
CA SER A 4 -4.94 2.18 5.47
C SER A 4 -3.55 1.71 5.03
N VAL A 5 -2.48 2.23 5.61
CA VAL A 5 -1.11 1.76 5.30
C VAL A 5 -0.91 0.29 5.65
N LYS A 6 -1.37 -0.13 6.83
CA LYS A 6 -1.25 -1.53 7.28
C LYS A 6 -2.13 -2.47 6.47
N ASP A 7 -3.32 -2.02 6.10
CA ASP A 7 -4.22 -2.80 5.25
C ASP A 7 -3.61 -3.05 3.85
N PHE A 8 -2.99 -2.02 3.27
CA PHE A 8 -2.33 -2.15 1.96
C PHE A 8 -1.03 -2.97 2.01
N GLU A 9 -0.28 -2.90 3.12
CA GLU A 9 0.89 -3.77 3.33
C GLU A 9 0.48 -5.24 3.46
N ALA A 10 -0.60 -5.53 4.18
CA ALA A 10 -1.17 -6.89 4.28
C ALA A 10 -1.70 -7.38 2.92
N PHE A 11 -2.41 -6.52 2.18
CA PHE A 11 -2.89 -6.81 0.83
C PHE A 11 -1.76 -7.15 -0.14
N ALA A 12 -0.68 -6.37 -0.14
CA ALA A 12 0.49 -6.61 -0.97
C ALA A 12 1.07 -8.00 -0.68
N ASN A 13 1.34 -8.30 0.59
CA ASN A 13 1.85 -9.61 1.01
C ASN A 13 0.92 -10.77 0.61
N GLN A 14 -0.39 -10.65 0.82
CA GLN A 14 -1.36 -11.71 0.50
C GLN A 14 -1.47 -11.97 -1.01
N THR A 15 -1.30 -10.92 -1.82
CA THR A 15 -1.40 -11.01 -3.29
C THR A 15 -0.06 -11.31 -3.97
N GLY A 16 1.01 -11.46 -3.19
CA GLY A 16 2.37 -11.65 -3.72
C GLY A 16 2.96 -10.40 -4.36
N ASN A 17 2.40 -9.23 -4.08
CA ASN A 17 2.93 -7.94 -4.51
C ASN A 17 3.79 -7.30 -3.40
N GLU A 18 4.54 -6.28 -3.76
CA GLU A 18 5.34 -5.50 -2.81
C GLU A 18 4.79 -4.08 -2.73
N LEU A 19 4.54 -3.59 -1.51
CA LEU A 19 4.24 -2.18 -1.28
C LEU A 19 5.56 -1.41 -1.28
N VAL A 20 5.77 -0.56 -2.28
CA VAL A 20 7.02 0.18 -2.49
C VAL A 20 6.98 1.55 -1.81
N GLU A 21 5.83 2.21 -1.86
CA GLU A 21 5.67 3.55 -1.31
C GLU A 21 4.24 3.75 -0.78
N SER A 22 4.13 4.52 0.30
CA SER A 22 2.87 5.03 0.82
C SER A 22 3.03 6.51 1.17
N SER A 23 2.13 7.36 0.68
CA SER A 23 2.12 8.79 1.02
C SER A 23 0.70 9.29 1.28
N GLU A 24 0.58 10.36 2.06
CA GLU A 24 -0.68 11.03 2.35
C GLU A 24 -0.60 12.50 1.90
N GLN A 25 -1.59 12.95 1.15
CA GLN A 25 -1.68 14.34 0.68
C GLN A 25 -3.11 14.84 0.81
N GLY A 26 -3.33 15.83 1.67
CA GLY A 26 -4.66 16.45 1.83
C GLY A 26 -5.78 15.49 2.29
N GLY A 27 -5.44 14.40 2.99
CA GLY A 27 -6.39 13.36 3.40
C GLY A 27 -6.60 12.24 2.37
N GLU A 28 -5.94 12.31 1.21
CA GLU A 28 -5.87 11.22 0.23
C GLU A 28 -4.63 10.36 0.45
N PHE A 29 -4.78 9.05 0.30
CA PHE A 29 -3.70 8.07 0.47
C PHE A 29 -3.27 7.53 -0.89
N PHE A 30 -1.98 7.56 -1.16
CA PHE A 30 -1.37 7.04 -2.39
C PHE A 30 -0.50 5.83 -2.03
N PHE A 31 -0.71 4.73 -2.75
CA PHE A 31 0.04 3.49 -2.56
C PHE A 31 0.65 3.04 -3.89
N LEU A 32 1.98 2.85 -3.90
CA LEU A 32 2.69 2.30 -5.05
C LEU A 32 2.95 0.81 -4.82
N LEU A 33 2.31 -0.03 -5.62
CA LEU A 33 2.48 -1.48 -5.59
C LEU A 33 3.35 -1.94 -6.75
N LYS A 34 4.37 -2.74 -6.46
CA LYS A 34 5.14 -3.47 -7.46
C LYS A 34 4.56 -4.87 -7.62
N LYS A 35 4.15 -5.17 -8.84
CA LYS A 35 3.73 -6.52 -9.22
C LYS A 35 4.94 -7.42 -9.30
N LEU A 36 5.01 -8.43 -8.44
CA LEU A 36 5.97 -9.52 -8.57
C LEU A 36 5.24 -10.64 -9.30
N ALA A 37 5.68 -10.92 -10.54
CA ALA A 37 5.11 -11.97 -11.39
C ALA A 37 5.67 -13.34 -11.02
#